data_AF-A0A966I5P2-F1
#
_entry.id   AF-A0A966I5P2-F1
#
_cell.length_a   1.000
_cell.length_b   1.000
_cell.length_c   1.000
_cell.angle_alpha   90.00
_cell.angle_beta   90.00
_cell.angle_gamma   90.00
#
_symmetry.space_group_name_H-M   'P 1'
#
loop_
_entity.id
_entity.type
_entity.pdbx_description
1 polymer ?
#
loop_
_entity_poly.entity_id
_entity_poly.type
_entity_poly.pdbx_seq_one_letter_code
_entity_poly.pdbx_strand_id
1 'polypeptide(L)'
;MLNILLSILIDSEKQMSLTKIYANSYERSVFMTLNNFIKGALSAAAITMAGSFAYAQQAGGSLVFLVQPEPPTMAGYVSTSGPIGLLGPKIYDGLVDYDNDGKMVPMLAESVDVSADGKTITFNLRKGVTWHDGEAFTSEALCCL
;
A
#
# COMPACT_ATOMS: atom_id res chain seq x y z
N MET A 1 -83.36 34.71 20.69
CA MET A 1 -82.97 33.31 20.93
C MET A 1 -82.37 32.64 19.68
N LEU A 2 -82.92 32.85 18.48
CA LEU A 2 -82.46 32.21 17.24
C LEU A 2 -81.04 32.63 16.77
N ASN A 3 -80.66 33.90 16.97
CA ASN A 3 -79.33 34.42 16.56
C ASN A 3 -78.15 33.88 17.38
N ILE A 4 -78.39 33.38 18.61
CA ILE A 4 -77.31 32.84 19.47
C ILE A 4 -76.99 31.39 19.08
N LEU A 5 -77.99 30.62 18.67
CA LEU A 5 -77.79 29.25 18.18
C LEU A 5 -77.04 29.23 16.84
N LEU A 6 -77.31 30.18 15.95
CA LEU A 6 -76.65 30.25 14.65
C LEU A 6 -75.15 30.61 14.76
N SER A 7 -74.77 31.49 15.70
CA SER A 7 -73.37 31.84 15.92
C SER A 7 -72.57 30.72 16.58
N ILE A 8 -73.18 29.93 17.47
CA ILE A 8 -72.51 28.76 18.08
C ILE A 8 -72.25 27.65 17.06
N LEU A 9 -73.20 27.40 16.15
CA LEU A 9 -73.04 26.43 15.06
C LEU A 9 -71.92 26.84 14.10
N ILE A 10 -71.88 28.12 13.69
CA ILE A 10 -70.81 28.67 12.83
C ILE A 10 -69.43 28.59 13.50
N ASP A 11 -69.36 28.78 14.82
CA ASP A 11 -68.10 28.64 15.56
C ASP A 11 -67.64 27.18 15.63
N SER A 12 -68.55 26.23 15.86
CA SER A 12 -68.21 24.79 15.90
C SER A 12 -67.66 24.24 14.58
N GLU A 13 -68.19 24.67 13.43
CA GLU A 13 -67.65 24.29 12.11
C GLU A 13 -66.26 24.89 11.86
N LYS A 14 -66.03 26.14 12.28
CA LYS A 14 -64.70 26.77 12.18
C LYS A 14 -63.67 26.05 13.04
N GLN A 15 -64.04 25.69 14.28
CA GLN A 15 -63.14 24.94 15.17
C GLN A 15 -62.76 23.59 14.55
N MET A 16 -63.72 22.86 13.99
CA MET A 16 -63.45 21.56 13.36
C MET A 16 -62.63 21.66 12.07
N SER A 17 -62.78 22.74 11.30
CA SER A 17 -61.93 23.00 10.12
C SER A 17 -60.48 23.30 10.51
N LEU A 18 -60.26 24.09 11.56
CA LEU A 18 -58.92 24.45 12.01
C LEU A 18 -58.16 23.21 12.52
N THR A 19 -58.79 22.34 13.32
CA THR A 19 -58.13 21.12 13.83
C THR A 19 -57.63 20.22 12.69
N LYS A 20 -58.39 20.08 11.60
CA LYS A 20 -57.97 19.31 10.41
C LYS A 20 -56.78 19.94 9.68
N ILE A 21 -56.76 21.27 9.58
CA ILE A 21 -55.65 22.02 8.96
C ILE A 21 -54.37 21.86 9.79
N TYR A 22 -54.47 21.99 11.12
CA TYR A 22 -53.33 21.81 12.02
C TYR A 22 -52.79 20.39 12.02
N ALA A 23 -53.66 19.37 12.01
CA ALA A 23 -53.24 17.96 11.90
C ALA A 23 -52.50 17.65 10.59
N ASN A 24 -53.03 18.11 9.43
CA ASN A 24 -52.38 17.96 8.13
C ASN A 24 -51.04 18.73 8.03
N SER A 25 -50.95 19.91 8.65
CA SER A 25 -49.70 20.67 8.72
C SER A 25 -48.62 19.95 9.53
N TYR A 26 -49.01 19.29 10.62
CA TYR A 26 -48.08 18.50 11.46
C TYR A 26 -47.60 17.24 10.73
N GLU A 27 -48.50 16.47 10.11
CA GLU A 27 -48.13 15.28 9.33
C GLU A 27 -47.18 15.60 8.17
N ARG A 28 -47.43 16.71 7.45
CA ARG A 28 -46.53 17.20 6.39
C ARG A 28 -45.17 17.63 6.94
N SER A 29 -45.12 18.26 8.10
CA SER A 29 -43.86 18.66 8.75
C SER A 29 -43.04 17.46 9.21
N VAL A 30 -43.68 16.43 9.77
CA VAL A 30 -43.01 15.20 10.21
C VAL A 30 -42.47 14.42 9.00
N PHE A 31 -43.26 14.30 7.94
CA PHE A 31 -42.83 13.64 6.70
C PHE A 31 -41.65 14.36 6.02
N MET A 32 -41.65 15.70 5.98
CA MET A 32 -40.54 16.49 5.42
C MET A 32 -39.26 16.38 6.25
N THR A 33 -39.38 16.42 7.58
CA THR A 33 -38.23 16.26 8.48
C THR A 33 -37.62 14.86 8.35
N LEU A 34 -38.45 13.81 8.31
CA LEU A 34 -38.00 12.42 8.17
C LEU A 34 -37.30 12.15 6.83
N ASN A 35 -37.80 12.72 5.72
CA ASN A 35 -37.19 12.58 4.40
C ASN A 35 -35.82 13.27 4.31
N ASN A 36 -35.63 14.38 5.03
CA ASN A 36 -34.33 15.06 5.11
C ASN A 36 -33.29 14.25 5.89
N PHE A 37 -33.70 13.52 6.93
CA PHE A 37 -32.81 12.61 7.66
C PHE A 37 -32.40 11.39 6.80
N ILE A 38 -33.32 10.81 6.04
CA ILE A 38 -33.03 9.68 5.13
C ILE A 38 -32.04 10.11 4.03
N LYS A 39 -32.23 11.31 3.45
CA LYS A 39 -31.31 11.87 2.45
C LYS A 39 -29.92 12.14 3.02
N GLY A 40 -29.82 12.59 4.27
CA GLY A 40 -28.54 12.82 4.96
C GLY A 40 -27.77 11.53 5.28
N ALA A 41 -28.48 10.45 5.62
CA ALA A 41 -27.85 9.15 5.86
C ALA A 41 -27.30 8.51 4.56
N LEU A 42 -27.97 8.71 3.42
CA LEU A 42 -27.54 8.18 2.13
C LEU A 42 -26.27 8.85 1.59
N SER A 43 -26.09 10.15 1.83
CA SER A 43 -24.90 10.89 1.41
C SER A 43 -23.66 10.60 2.27
N ALA A 44 -23.82 10.24 3.55
CA ALA A 44 -22.71 9.83 4.42
C ALA A 44 -22.13 8.46 4.03
N ALA A 45 -22.96 7.52 3.57
CA ALA A 45 -22.52 6.19 3.13
C ALA A 45 -21.74 6.23 1.79
N ALA A 46 -22.01 7.20 0.93
CA ALA A 46 -21.29 7.35 -0.34
C ALA A 46 -19.84 7.83 -0.16
N ILE A 47 -19.56 8.58 0.92
CA ILE A 47 -18.23 9.14 1.19
C ILE A 47 -17.27 8.10 1.75
N THR A 48 -17.77 7.12 2.51
CA THR A 48 -16.92 6.02 3.05
C THR A 48 -16.54 4.97 2.00
N MET A 49 -17.27 4.86 0.88
CA MET A 49 -16.96 3.90 -0.19
C MET A 49 -15.98 4.43 -1.27
N ALA A 50 -15.71 5.74 -1.30
CA ALA A 50 -14.84 6.36 -2.30
C ALA A 50 -13.35 6.41 -1.89
N GLY A 51 -13.00 6.00 -0.66
CA GLY A 51 -11.73 6.33 -0.03
C GLY A 51 -10.64 5.26 0.01
N SER A 52 -10.71 4.19 -0.79
CA SER A 52 -9.66 3.16 -0.78
C SER A 52 -9.36 2.61 -2.17
N PHE A 53 -8.94 3.49 -3.07
CA PHE A 53 -8.05 3.05 -4.15
C PHE A 53 -6.66 2.87 -3.55
N ALA A 54 -6.32 1.64 -3.17
CA ALA A 54 -4.93 1.29 -2.92
C ALA A 54 -4.19 1.42 -4.27
N TYR A 55 -3.44 2.52 -4.44
CA TYR A 55 -2.47 2.62 -5.52
C TYR A 55 -1.42 1.52 -5.27
N ALA A 56 -1.47 0.44 -6.04
CA ALA A 56 -0.38 -0.52 -6.06
C ALA A 56 0.91 0.22 -6.43
N GLN A 57 2.04 -0.14 -5.81
CA GLN A 57 3.33 0.39 -6.23
C GLN A 57 3.52 0.10 -7.71
N GLN A 58 3.70 1.16 -8.51
CA GLN A 58 3.92 0.99 -9.94
C GLN A 58 5.30 0.37 -10.15
N ALA A 59 5.33 -0.83 -10.74
CA ALA A 59 6.58 -1.51 -11.05
C ALA A 59 7.33 -0.76 -12.18
N GLY A 60 8.63 -0.58 -11.98
CA GLY A 60 9.51 0.13 -12.91
C GLY A 60 9.83 1.57 -12.49
N GLY A 61 10.77 2.21 -13.19
CA GLY A 61 11.23 3.57 -12.93
C GLY A 61 12.76 3.65 -12.73
N SER A 62 13.26 4.88 -12.61
CA SER A 62 14.67 5.16 -12.32
C SER A 62 14.84 5.60 -10.88
N LEU A 63 15.72 4.93 -10.14
CA LEU A 63 16.15 5.39 -8.84
C LEU A 63 17.38 6.29 -9.01
N VAL A 64 17.29 7.53 -8.53
CA VAL A 64 18.42 8.46 -8.46
C VAL A 64 18.73 8.69 -6.99
N PHE A 65 19.94 8.36 -6.56
CA PHE A 65 20.41 8.57 -5.20
C PHE A 65 21.80 9.19 -5.22
N LEU A 66 22.12 9.95 -4.17
CA LEU A 66 23.42 10.58 -4.01
C LEU A 66 24.37 9.62 -3.32
N VAL A 67 25.52 9.36 -3.95
CA VAL A 67 26.63 8.61 -3.38
C VAL A 67 27.74 9.61 -3.05
N GLN A 68 28.05 9.77 -1.77
CA GLN A 68 29.13 10.63 -1.31
C GLN A 68 29.91 9.94 -0.19
N PRO A 69 31.26 9.98 -0.21
CA PRO A 69 32.12 10.54 -1.26
C PRO A 69 32.13 9.69 -2.54
N GLU A 70 32.71 10.24 -3.62
CA GLU A 70 32.99 9.47 -4.82
C GLU A 70 33.96 8.31 -4.48
N PRO A 71 33.67 7.07 -4.90
CA PRO A 71 34.58 5.96 -4.68
C PRO A 71 35.86 6.17 -5.51
N PRO A 72 37.06 6.01 -4.92
CA PRO A 72 38.32 6.23 -5.63
C PRO A 72 38.57 5.17 -6.72
N THR A 73 37.93 4.01 -6.61
CA THR A 73 38.04 2.88 -7.54
C THR A 73 36.76 2.05 -7.44
N MET A 74 36.46 1.24 -8.46
CA MET A 74 35.39 0.22 -8.41
C MET A 74 35.89 -1.18 -8.03
N ALA A 75 37.21 -1.32 -7.86
CA ALA A 75 37.84 -2.56 -7.44
C ALA A 75 37.77 -2.66 -5.91
N GLY A 76 36.74 -3.36 -5.40
CA GLY A 76 36.56 -3.59 -3.96
C GLY A 76 37.68 -4.39 -3.30
N TYR A 77 38.54 -5.05 -4.07
CA TYR A 77 39.70 -5.77 -3.55
C TYR A 77 40.88 -4.86 -3.17
N VAL A 78 40.98 -3.64 -3.73
CA VAL A 78 42.06 -2.69 -3.40
C VAL A 78 41.64 -1.57 -2.45
N SER A 79 40.35 -1.43 -2.17
CA SER A 79 39.82 -0.34 -1.36
C SER A 79 38.62 -0.77 -0.55
N THR A 80 38.61 -0.40 0.72
CA THR A 80 37.53 -0.68 1.69
C THR A 80 36.60 0.50 1.89
N SER A 81 36.59 1.48 0.97
CA SER A 81 35.78 2.68 1.13
C SER A 81 34.27 2.35 1.10
N GLY A 82 33.51 2.92 2.03
CA GLY A 82 32.07 2.66 2.18
C GLY A 82 31.23 2.80 0.90
N PRO A 83 31.44 3.83 0.07
CA PRO A 83 30.72 3.99 -1.21
C PRO A 83 30.89 2.82 -2.19
N ILE A 84 32.03 2.10 -2.14
CA ILE A 84 32.23 0.90 -2.96
C ILE A 84 31.25 -0.19 -2.55
N GLY A 85 30.97 -0.35 -1.25
CA GLY A 85 29.98 -1.30 -0.76
C GLY A 85 28.54 -0.99 -1.20
N LEU A 86 28.24 0.28 -1.54
CA LEU A 86 26.92 0.68 -2.06
C LEU A 86 26.76 0.33 -3.54
N LEU A 87 27.84 0.40 -4.32
CA LEU A 87 27.83 0.18 -5.77
C LEU A 87 28.21 -1.24 -6.17
N GLY A 88 29.10 -1.89 -5.42
CA GLY A 88 29.64 -3.22 -5.70
C GLY A 88 28.55 -4.28 -5.93
N PRO A 89 27.56 -4.43 -5.02
CA PRO A 89 26.45 -5.36 -5.20
C PRO A 89 25.49 -5.03 -6.38
N LYS A 90 25.75 -3.97 -7.15
CA LYS A 90 25.04 -3.65 -8.39
C LYS A 90 25.81 -4.05 -9.65
N ILE A 91 27.09 -4.41 -9.48
CA ILE A 91 28.00 -4.77 -10.55
C ILE A 91 28.44 -6.23 -10.42
N TYR A 92 28.64 -6.70 -9.18
CA TYR A 92 29.12 -8.04 -8.86
C TYR A 92 28.13 -8.76 -7.95
N ASP A 93 27.91 -10.04 -8.23
CA ASP A 93 27.17 -10.94 -7.36
C ASP A 93 28.13 -11.83 -6.57
N GLY A 94 27.82 -12.04 -5.29
CA GLY A 94 28.55 -12.98 -4.42
C GLY A 94 28.11 -14.43 -4.63
N LEU A 95 28.78 -15.37 -3.95
CA LEU A 95 28.33 -16.76 -3.88
C LEU A 95 27.05 -16.89 -3.03
N VAL A 96 26.98 -16.12 -1.96
CA VAL A 96 25.84 -15.99 -1.04
C VAL A 96 25.64 -14.52 -0.69
N ASP A 97 24.45 -14.16 -0.22
CA ASP A 97 24.13 -12.84 0.32
C ASP A 97 23.34 -13.00 1.62
N TYR A 98 22.90 -11.90 2.22
CA TYR A 98 22.06 -11.88 3.41
C TYR A 98 20.73 -11.20 3.12
N ASP A 99 19.64 -11.80 3.57
CA ASP A 99 18.33 -11.16 3.54
C ASP A 99 18.19 -10.06 4.63
N ASN A 100 17.04 -9.38 4.65
CA ASN A 100 16.76 -8.33 5.62
C ASN A 100 16.68 -8.85 7.08
N ASP A 101 16.52 -10.16 7.27
CA ASP A 101 16.54 -10.81 8.57
C ASP A 101 17.96 -11.28 8.96
N GLY A 102 18.96 -10.99 8.12
CA GLY A 102 20.35 -11.39 8.31
C GLY A 102 20.60 -12.89 8.07
N LYS A 103 19.68 -13.59 7.40
CA LYS A 103 19.87 -14.99 7.03
C LYS A 103 20.64 -15.08 5.73
N MET A 104 21.55 -16.04 5.68
CA MET A 104 22.30 -16.34 4.46
C MET A 104 21.35 -16.89 3.38
N VAL A 105 21.39 -16.29 2.20
CA VAL A 105 20.61 -16.66 1.02
C VAL A 105 21.52 -17.01 -0.17
N PRO A 106 21.12 -17.97 -1.01
CA PRO A 106 21.93 -18.40 -2.17
C PRO A 106 21.92 -17.36 -3.29
N MET A 107 23.11 -16.92 -3.72
CA MET A 107 23.31 -16.08 -4.91
C MET A 107 23.89 -16.92 -6.03
N LEU A 108 25.17 -16.78 -6.40
CA LEU A 108 25.77 -17.59 -7.47
C LEU A 108 25.98 -19.06 -7.08
N ALA A 109 26.00 -19.39 -5.80
CA ALA A 109 25.97 -20.76 -5.30
C ALA A 109 24.52 -21.19 -5.00
N GLU A 110 24.09 -22.33 -5.55
CA GLU A 110 22.81 -22.97 -5.27
C GLU A 110 22.76 -23.59 -3.87
N SER A 111 23.89 -24.12 -3.41
CA SER A 111 24.02 -24.71 -2.08
C SER A 111 25.45 -24.64 -1.55
N VAL A 112 25.57 -24.71 -0.23
CA VAL A 112 26.84 -24.67 0.50
C VAL A 112 26.87 -25.86 1.46
N ASP A 113 27.84 -26.74 1.27
CA ASP A 113 28.08 -27.89 2.14
C ASP A 113 29.33 -27.65 2.98
N VAL A 114 29.20 -27.78 4.30
CA VAL A 114 30.32 -27.60 5.24
C VAL A 114 30.68 -28.96 5.84
N SER A 115 31.95 -29.32 5.80
CA SER A 115 32.45 -30.57 6.38
C SER A 115 32.25 -30.60 7.90
N ALA A 116 32.18 -31.80 8.47
CA ALA A 116 31.95 -31.98 9.90
C ALA A 116 33.04 -31.34 10.78
N ASP A 117 34.26 -31.19 10.26
CA ASP A 117 35.38 -30.51 10.94
C ASP A 117 35.40 -28.99 10.71
N GLY A 118 34.49 -28.45 9.88
CA GLY A 118 34.37 -27.03 9.56
C GLY A 118 35.49 -26.47 8.68
N LYS A 119 36.36 -27.32 8.12
CA LYS A 119 37.56 -26.89 7.38
C LYS A 119 37.40 -26.91 5.87
N THR A 120 36.36 -27.56 5.36
CA THR A 120 36.07 -27.64 3.94
C THR A 120 34.67 -27.12 3.69
N ILE A 121 34.58 -26.11 2.82
CA ILE A 121 33.32 -25.54 2.36
C ILE A 121 33.23 -25.80 0.87
N THR A 122 32.17 -26.49 0.45
CA THR A 122 31.90 -26.81 -0.94
C THR A 122 30.74 -25.96 -1.42
N PHE A 123 30.97 -25.16 -2.48
CA PHE A 123 29.94 -24.33 -3.10
C PHE A 123 29.50 -24.99 -4.41
N ASN A 124 28.21 -25.31 -4.52
CA ASN A 124 27.62 -25.82 -5.75
C ASN A 124 27.13 -24.62 -6.58
N LEU A 125 27.79 -24.32 -7.70
CA LEU A 125 27.51 -23.12 -8.50
C LEU A 125 26.28 -23.30 -9.41
N ARG A 126 25.55 -22.20 -9.64
CA ARG A 126 24.45 -22.16 -10.61
C ARG A 126 24.92 -22.46 -12.01
N LYS A 127 24.13 -23.25 -12.75
CA LYS A 127 24.43 -23.57 -14.16
C LYS A 127 23.84 -22.55 -15.12
N GLY A 128 24.57 -22.28 -16.21
CA GLY A 128 24.11 -21.38 -17.28
C GLY A 128 24.23 -19.90 -16.95
N VAL A 129 24.95 -19.54 -15.89
CA VAL A 129 25.30 -18.15 -15.60
C VAL A 129 26.43 -17.72 -16.55
N THR A 130 26.30 -16.52 -17.09
CA THR A 130 27.31 -15.90 -17.97
C THR A 130 27.74 -14.57 -17.38
N TRP A 131 29.00 -14.21 -17.61
CA TRP A 131 29.52 -12.88 -17.39
C TRP A 131 28.87 -11.88 -18.36
N HIS A 132 29.07 -10.59 -18.10
CA HIS A 132 28.52 -9.51 -18.90
C HIS A 132 29.12 -9.42 -20.32
N ASP A 133 30.28 -10.04 -20.54
CA ASP A 133 30.93 -10.19 -21.85
C ASP A 133 30.48 -11.45 -22.61
N GLY A 134 29.67 -12.30 -21.98
CA GLY A 134 29.14 -13.54 -22.55
C GLY A 134 29.96 -14.80 -22.23
N GLU A 135 31.10 -14.69 -21.54
CA GLU A 135 31.83 -15.87 -21.09
C GLU A 135 31.05 -16.65 -20.03
N ALA A 136 31.23 -17.97 -19.99
CA ALA A 136 30.54 -18.81 -19.01
C ALA A 136 31.14 -18.62 -17.61
N PHE A 137 30.28 -18.49 -16.60
CA PHE A 137 30.72 -18.48 -15.20
C PHE A 137 31.07 -19.90 -14.75
N THR A 138 32.33 -20.12 -14.36
CA THR A 138 32.84 -21.41 -13.88
C THR A 138 33.62 -21.25 -12.59
N SER A 139 33.89 -22.37 -11.89
CA SER A 139 34.70 -22.38 -10.67
C SER A 139 36.14 -21.91 -10.90
N GLU A 140 36.64 -21.98 -12.13
CA GLU A 140 38.00 -21.55 -12.47
C GLU A 140 38.15 -20.03 -12.36
N ALA A 141 37.11 -19.28 -12.69
CA ALA A 141 37.06 -17.83 -12.52
C ALA A 141 37.17 -17.39 -11.05
N LEU A 142 36.81 -18.25 -10.10
CA LEU A 142 36.96 -17.99 -8.66
C LEU A 142 38.37 -18.29 -8.13
N CYS A 143 39.09 -19.20 -8.78
CA CYS A 143 40.41 -19.66 -8.32
C CYS A 143 41.52 -18.63 -8.56
N CYS A 144 41.35 -17.78 -9.58
CA CYS A 144 42.36 -16.82 -10.02
C CYS A 144 42.13 -15.37 -9.57
N LEU A 145 41.16 -15.12 -8.67
CA LEU A 145 40.97 -13.84 -7.97
C LEU A 145 41.92 -13.71 -6.77
#